data_AF-A0A662G4D9-F1
#
_entry.id   AF-A0A662G4D9-F1
#
_cell.length_a   1.000
_cell.length_b   1.000
_cell.length_c   1.000
_cell.angle_alpha   90.00
_cell.angle_beta   90.00
_cell.angle_gamma   90.00
#
_symmetry.space_group_name_H-M   'P 1'
#
loop_
_entity.id
_entity.type
_entity.pdbx_description
1 polymer ?
#
loop_
_entity_poly.entity_id
_entity_poly.type
_entity_poly.pdbx_seq_one_letter_code
_entity_poly.pdbx_strand_id
1 'polypeptide(L)'
;MGTVLVDTSNSPWARLKPVPIESVKLEDSFWAPRLEVLRRTTLRSQYELMEETGRIDNFRRASGKIKGPFRGFYFNDSDVYKWVEAASLTLAYEHDADIKRLIEIVVEEIVAAQDEDGYLNTYFVFEKRGERWSNLRDMHELYCAGHLFQAAIAHYRATGERRLLDSALRLADHIAGIFGPGGREGVPGHPEIEMPLVEL
;
A
#
# COMPACT_ATOMS: atom_id res chain seq x y z
N MET A 1 5.50 -19.28 -4.42
CA MET A 1 6.40 -18.84 -3.32
C MET A 1 5.53 -18.62 -2.10
N GLY A 2 6.03 -18.91 -0.90
CA GLY A 2 5.26 -18.61 0.31
C GLY A 2 5.26 -17.11 0.63
N THR A 3 4.33 -16.65 1.45
CA THR A 3 4.20 -15.22 1.82
C THR A 3 5.23 -14.85 2.88
N VAL A 4 6.33 -14.22 2.46
CA VAL A 4 7.37 -13.68 3.34
C VAL A 4 7.22 -12.18 3.50
N LEU A 5 7.51 -11.65 4.70
CA LEU A 5 7.46 -10.21 4.96
C LEU A 5 8.53 -9.45 4.18
N VAL A 6 9.77 -9.91 4.25
CA VAL A 6 10.92 -9.35 3.53
C VAL A 6 11.61 -10.48 2.78
N ASP A 7 11.66 -10.45 1.46
CA ASP A 7 12.28 -11.52 0.67
C ASP A 7 13.79 -11.29 0.50
N THR A 8 14.57 -12.02 1.30
CA THR A 8 16.04 -11.99 1.22
C THR A 8 16.63 -13.09 0.34
N SER A 9 15.81 -13.87 -0.37
CA SER A 9 16.24 -15.09 -1.07
C SER A 9 17.25 -14.84 -2.19
N ASN A 10 17.23 -13.65 -2.80
CA ASN A 10 18.14 -13.23 -3.86
C ASN A 10 19.35 -12.42 -3.35
N SER A 11 19.44 -12.13 -2.04
CA SER A 11 20.56 -11.38 -1.48
C SER A 11 21.78 -12.29 -1.30
N PRO A 12 22.95 -11.97 -1.89
CA PRO A 12 24.18 -12.76 -1.69
C PRO A 12 24.75 -12.61 -0.26
N TRP A 13 24.22 -11.66 0.52
CA TRP A 13 24.69 -11.36 1.87
C TRP A 13 23.79 -11.95 2.96
N ALA A 14 22.56 -12.37 2.61
CA ALA A 14 21.64 -12.96 3.56
C ALA A 14 22.05 -14.39 3.92
N ARG A 15 22.41 -14.59 5.19
CA ARG A 15 22.74 -15.93 5.73
C ARG A 15 21.52 -16.73 6.17
N LEU A 16 20.42 -16.03 6.45
CA LEU A 16 19.17 -16.62 6.93
C LEU A 16 18.06 -16.25 5.95
N LYS A 17 17.11 -17.19 5.78
CA LYS A 17 15.92 -16.98 4.96
C LYS A 17 14.70 -16.84 5.88
N PRO A 18 13.78 -15.91 5.57
CA PRO A 18 12.51 -15.80 6.29
C PRO A 18 11.70 -17.08 6.15
N VAL A 19 10.91 -17.37 7.19
CA VAL A 19 9.90 -18.43 7.14
C VAL A 19 8.59 -17.80 6.66
N PRO A 20 7.89 -18.38 5.67
CA PRO A 20 6.60 -17.87 5.23
C PRO A 20 5.57 -17.83 6.36
N ILE A 21 4.71 -16.82 6.36
CA ILE A 21 3.70 -16.58 7.40
C ILE A 21 2.77 -17.78 7.54
N GLU A 22 2.33 -18.37 6.43
CA GLU A 22 1.45 -19.53 6.40
C GLU A 22 2.10 -20.82 6.92
N SER A 23 3.43 -20.83 7.07
CA SER A 23 4.19 -21.98 7.59
C SER A 23 4.29 -22.01 9.12
N VAL A 24 3.80 -20.98 9.82
CA VAL A 24 3.82 -20.89 11.28
C VAL A 24 2.39 -20.72 11.79
N LYS A 25 1.98 -21.55 12.75
CA LYS A 25 0.70 -21.41 13.45
C LYS A 25 0.96 -21.12 14.91
N LEU A 26 0.43 -19.98 15.37
CA LEU A 26 0.51 -19.58 16.77
C LEU A 26 -0.74 -20.07 17.50
N GLU A 27 -0.53 -20.91 18.51
CA GLU A 27 -1.60 -21.53 19.32
C GLU A 27 -1.48 -21.15 20.81
N ASP A 28 -0.60 -20.20 21.13
CA ASP A 28 -0.32 -19.79 22.50
C ASP A 28 -1.40 -18.86 23.07
N SER A 29 -1.40 -18.68 24.39
CA SER A 29 -2.37 -17.82 25.06
C SER A 29 -2.11 -16.32 24.90
N PHE A 30 -0.98 -15.92 24.31
CA PHE A 30 -0.61 -14.52 24.15
C PHE A 30 -0.82 -14.04 22.70
N TRP A 31 -0.24 -14.68 21.68
CA TRP A 31 -0.33 -14.18 20.31
C TRP A 31 -1.59 -14.62 19.57
N ALA A 32 -2.01 -15.89 19.73
CA ALA A 32 -3.18 -16.40 19.00
C ALA A 32 -4.45 -15.53 19.21
N PRO A 33 -4.80 -15.08 20.44
CA PRO A 33 -5.95 -14.20 20.64
C PRO A 33 -5.82 -12.82 19.96
N ARG A 34 -4.60 -12.30 19.81
CA ARG A 34 -4.37 -11.00 19.15
C ARG A 34 -4.55 -11.08 17.64
N LEU A 35 -4.10 -12.17 17.02
CA LEU A 35 -4.33 -12.43 15.60
C LEU A 35 -5.81 -12.66 15.30
N GLU A 36 -6.53 -13.35 16.19
CA GLU A 36 -7.98 -13.51 16.06
C GLU A 36 -8.73 -12.16 16.18
N VAL A 37 -8.33 -11.28 17.12
CA VAL A 37 -8.89 -9.92 17.23
C VAL A 37 -8.57 -9.08 16.00
N LEU A 38 -7.34 -9.17 15.47
CA LEU A 38 -6.95 -8.48 14.25
C LEU A 38 -7.89 -8.85 13.09
N ARG A 39 -8.05 -10.16 12.86
CA ARG A 39 -8.86 -10.73 11.78
C ARG A 39 -10.35 -10.42 11.94
N ARG A 40 -10.90 -10.60 13.14
CA ARG A 40 -12.36 -10.54 13.36
C ARG A 40 -12.90 -9.18 13.73
N THR A 41 -12.05 -8.27 14.19
CA THR A 41 -12.50 -6.96 14.70
C THR A 41 -11.68 -5.84 14.08
N THR A 42 -10.36 -5.81 14.29
CA THR A 42 -9.55 -4.63 13.97
C THR A 42 -9.62 -4.26 12.50
N LEU A 43 -9.43 -5.21 11.57
CA LEU A 43 -9.43 -4.91 10.14
C LEU A 43 -10.78 -4.37 9.66
N ARG A 44 -11.90 -4.95 10.12
CA ARG A 44 -13.23 -4.48 9.75
C ARG A 44 -13.51 -3.08 10.31
N SER A 45 -13.20 -2.85 11.59
CA SER A 45 -13.38 -1.53 12.21
C SER A 45 -12.49 -0.45 11.56
N GLN A 46 -11.27 -0.80 11.16
CA GLN A 46 -10.40 0.12 10.40
C GLN A 46 -10.98 0.45 9.02
N TYR A 47 -11.50 -0.55 8.30
CA TYR A 47 -12.18 -0.33 7.03
C TYR A 47 -13.37 0.63 7.18
N GLU A 48 -14.23 0.40 8.17
CA GLU A 48 -15.38 1.26 8.48
C GLU A 48 -14.96 2.69 8.82
N LEU A 49 -13.90 2.87 9.61
CA LEU A 49 -13.35 4.20 9.92
C LEU A 49 -12.79 4.89 8.68
N MET A 50 -12.12 4.15 7.78
CA MET A 50 -11.59 4.71 6.53
C MET A 50 -12.71 5.14 5.56
N GLU A 51 -13.84 4.42 5.54
CA GLU A 51 -15.06 4.85 4.85
C GLU A 51 -15.63 6.13 5.51
N GLU A 52 -15.91 6.10 6.81
CA GLU A 52 -16.54 7.21 7.56
C GLU A 52 -15.75 8.53 7.44
N THR A 53 -14.43 8.41 7.57
CA THR A 53 -13.55 9.57 7.58
C THR A 53 -13.07 9.96 6.18
N GLY A 54 -13.51 9.26 5.14
CA GLY A 54 -13.34 9.62 3.73
C GLY A 54 -11.98 9.30 3.13
N ARG A 55 -11.18 8.41 3.74
CA ARG A 55 -9.91 7.94 3.16
C ARG A 55 -10.14 7.22 1.83
N ILE A 56 -11.03 6.22 1.82
CA ILE A 56 -11.37 5.47 0.59
C ILE A 56 -12.09 6.38 -0.41
N ASP A 57 -12.93 7.29 0.07
CA ASP A 57 -13.58 8.27 -0.78
C ASP A 57 -12.60 9.18 -1.53
N ASN A 58 -11.40 9.46 -1.01
CA ASN A 58 -10.43 10.28 -1.74
C ASN A 58 -9.97 9.58 -3.03
N PHE A 59 -9.87 8.25 -3.03
CA PHE A 59 -9.63 7.47 -4.25
C PHE A 59 -10.81 7.55 -5.22
N ARG A 60 -12.05 7.41 -4.71
CA ARG A 60 -13.27 7.58 -5.52
C ARG A 60 -13.39 8.98 -6.11
N ARG A 61 -12.90 10.02 -5.41
CA ARG A 61 -12.83 11.40 -5.92
C ARG A 61 -11.78 11.51 -7.02
N ALA A 62 -10.57 11.01 -6.77
CA ALA A 62 -9.48 11.01 -7.73
C ALA A 62 -9.86 10.30 -9.04
N SER A 63 -10.60 9.18 -8.96
CA SER A 63 -11.12 8.46 -10.13
C SER A 63 -12.36 9.09 -10.78
N GLY A 64 -12.91 10.17 -10.20
CA GLY A 64 -14.14 10.81 -10.66
C GLY A 64 -15.44 10.06 -10.39
N LYS A 65 -15.42 8.95 -9.62
CA LYS A 65 -16.62 8.18 -9.24
C LYS A 65 -17.55 8.99 -8.34
N ILE A 66 -16.99 9.87 -7.50
CA ILE A 66 -17.76 10.81 -6.68
C ILE A 66 -17.19 12.23 -6.82
N LYS A 67 -18.01 13.23 -6.49
CA LYS A 67 -17.60 14.64 -6.46
C LYS A 67 -17.38 15.11 -5.02
N GLY A 68 -16.56 16.15 -4.87
CA GLY A 68 -16.33 16.83 -3.58
C GLY A 68 -14.85 17.08 -3.33
N PRO A 69 -14.52 17.87 -2.29
CA PRO A 69 -13.13 18.17 -1.96
C PRO A 69 -12.44 16.96 -1.31
N PHE A 70 -11.11 16.95 -1.40
CA PHE A 70 -10.25 16.05 -0.61
C PHE A 70 -10.54 16.19 0.90
N ARG A 71 -10.46 15.08 1.65
CA ARG A 71 -10.65 15.07 3.12
C ARG A 71 -9.44 14.49 3.86
N GLY A 72 -9.05 15.16 4.93
CA GLY A 72 -8.00 14.71 5.86
C GLY A 72 -6.61 15.27 5.54
N PHE A 73 -5.57 14.48 5.80
CA PHE A 73 -4.18 14.88 5.57
C PHE A 73 -3.65 14.31 4.25
N TYR A 74 -2.74 15.02 3.59
CA TYR A 74 -2.15 14.65 2.29
C TYR A 74 -1.44 13.27 2.27
N PHE A 75 -1.15 12.69 3.45
CA PHE A 75 -0.59 11.34 3.59
C PHE A 75 -1.63 10.24 3.89
N ASN A 76 -2.92 10.57 3.95
CA ASN A 76 -3.98 9.63 4.35
C ASN A 76 -4.14 8.43 3.40
N ASP A 77 -3.67 8.52 2.16
CA ASP A 77 -3.63 7.36 1.26
C ASP A 77 -2.84 6.20 1.87
N SER A 78 -1.80 6.51 2.66
CA SER A 78 -1.00 5.50 3.35
C SER A 78 -1.80 4.67 4.35
N ASP A 79 -2.85 5.22 4.98
CA ASP A 79 -3.73 4.47 5.90
C ASP A 79 -4.39 3.31 5.14
N VAL A 80 -4.83 3.57 3.91
CA VAL A 80 -5.48 2.57 3.04
C VAL A 80 -4.47 1.53 2.58
N TYR A 81 -3.27 1.94 2.18
CA TYR A 81 -2.21 1.01 1.76
C TYR A 81 -1.77 0.09 2.91
N LYS A 82 -1.49 0.65 4.10
CA LYS A 82 -1.15 -0.14 5.30
C LYS A 82 -2.25 -1.12 5.70
N TRP A 83 -3.52 -0.72 5.52
CA TRP A 83 -4.64 -1.64 5.75
C TRP A 83 -4.67 -2.78 4.73
N VAL A 84 -4.45 -2.51 3.43
CA VAL A 84 -4.39 -3.55 2.39
C VAL A 84 -3.23 -4.53 2.65
N GLU A 85 -2.07 -4.02 3.07
CA GLU A 85 -0.93 -4.84 3.49
C GLU A 85 -1.32 -5.79 4.63
N ALA A 86 -1.81 -5.23 5.75
CA ALA A 86 -2.20 -6.01 6.93
C ALA A 86 -3.30 -7.03 6.62
N ALA A 87 -4.30 -6.65 5.83
CA ALA A 87 -5.39 -7.51 5.42
C ALA A 87 -4.89 -8.66 4.51
N SER A 88 -3.98 -8.37 3.58
CA SER A 88 -3.40 -9.38 2.69
C SER A 88 -2.53 -10.39 3.45
N LEU A 89 -1.71 -9.92 4.39
CA LEU A 89 -0.91 -10.81 5.25
C LEU A 89 -1.80 -11.66 6.18
N THR A 90 -2.89 -11.08 6.68
CA THR A 90 -3.89 -11.82 7.47
C THR A 90 -4.54 -12.91 6.62
N LEU A 91 -4.89 -12.62 5.36
CA LEU A 91 -5.46 -13.58 4.42
C LEU A 91 -4.49 -14.73 4.10
N ALA A 92 -3.18 -14.44 4.00
CA ALA A 92 -2.15 -15.46 3.83
C ALA A 92 -1.99 -16.34 5.08
N TYR A 93 -2.06 -15.74 6.27
CA TYR A 93 -2.00 -16.49 7.53
C TYR A 93 -3.21 -17.41 7.68
N GLU A 94 -4.43 -16.90 7.49
CA GLU A 94 -5.66 -17.65 7.61
C GLU A 94 -6.73 -17.11 6.66
N HIS A 95 -7.28 -18.01 5.83
CA HIS A 95 -8.23 -17.58 4.81
C HIS A 95 -9.51 -17.04 5.45
N ASP A 96 -9.89 -15.82 5.05
CA ASP A 96 -11.14 -15.18 5.41
C ASP A 96 -11.77 -14.54 4.16
N ALA A 97 -12.95 -15.04 3.75
CA ALA A 97 -13.62 -14.60 2.53
C ALA A 97 -14.15 -13.15 2.63
N ASP A 98 -14.50 -12.69 3.84
CA ASP A 98 -14.96 -11.32 4.04
C ASP A 98 -13.81 -10.33 3.90
N ILE A 99 -12.65 -10.65 4.48
CA ILE A 99 -11.43 -9.84 4.31
C ILE A 99 -11.03 -9.79 2.84
N LYS A 100 -11.03 -10.94 2.12
CA LYS A 100 -10.71 -10.99 0.69
C LYS A 100 -11.58 -10.02 -0.11
N ARG A 101 -12.90 -10.04 0.10
CA ARG A 101 -13.85 -9.15 -0.57
C ARG A 101 -13.57 -7.68 -0.26
N LEU A 102 -13.28 -7.32 0.99
CA LEU A 102 -12.97 -5.94 1.35
C LEU A 102 -11.67 -5.46 0.67
N ILE A 103 -10.65 -6.31 0.60
CA ILE A 103 -9.40 -6.01 -0.13
C ILE A 103 -9.71 -5.74 -1.61
N GLU A 104 -10.49 -6.60 -2.27
CA GLU A 104 -10.85 -6.43 -3.69
C GLU A 104 -11.52 -5.08 -3.96
N ILE A 105 -12.47 -4.68 -3.10
CA ILE A 105 -13.13 -3.37 -3.19
C ILE A 105 -12.11 -2.24 -3.08
N VAL A 106 -11.25 -2.27 -2.06
CA VAL A 106 -10.27 -1.22 -1.82
C VAL A 106 -9.22 -1.15 -2.93
N VAL A 107 -8.72 -2.29 -3.40
CA VAL A 107 -7.78 -2.36 -4.52
C VAL A 107 -8.38 -1.80 -5.80
N GLU A 108 -9.67 -2.06 -6.06
CA GLU A 108 -10.35 -1.47 -7.21
C GLU A 108 -10.38 0.06 -7.14
N GLU A 109 -10.66 0.64 -5.97
CA GLU A 109 -10.64 2.10 -5.79
C GLU A 109 -9.24 2.69 -5.95
N ILE A 110 -8.22 2.04 -5.40
CA ILE A 110 -6.81 2.47 -5.54
C ILE A 110 -6.41 2.50 -7.02
N VAL A 111 -6.64 1.40 -7.74
CA VAL A 111 -6.24 1.28 -9.16
C VAL A 111 -7.01 2.26 -10.03
N ALA A 112 -8.30 2.48 -9.76
CA ALA A 112 -9.12 3.42 -10.53
C ALA A 112 -8.71 4.89 -10.34
N ALA A 113 -8.04 5.22 -9.24
CA ALA A 113 -7.58 6.58 -8.95
C ALA A 113 -6.24 6.93 -9.63
N GLN A 114 -5.54 5.95 -10.22
CA GLN A 114 -4.22 6.16 -10.82
C GLN A 114 -4.35 6.93 -12.14
N ASP A 115 -3.53 7.97 -12.29
CA ASP A 115 -3.48 8.81 -13.47
C ASP A 115 -2.86 8.05 -14.67
N GLU A 116 -3.05 8.56 -15.88
CA GLU A 116 -2.57 7.90 -17.11
C GLU A 116 -1.04 7.77 -17.13
N ASP A 117 -0.34 8.77 -16.58
CA ASP A 117 1.11 8.83 -16.45
C ASP A 117 1.68 7.94 -15.32
N GLY A 118 0.83 7.17 -14.64
CA GLY A 118 1.21 6.28 -13.53
C GLY A 118 1.22 6.95 -12.15
N TYR A 119 1.04 8.28 -12.08
CA TYR A 119 1.00 8.99 -10.79
C TYR A 119 -0.19 8.54 -9.94
N LEU A 120 0.04 8.38 -8.63
CA LEU A 120 -1.01 8.09 -7.66
C LEU A 120 -0.71 8.76 -6.31
N ASN A 121 -1.49 9.79 -6.01
CA ASN A 121 -1.69 10.36 -4.69
C ASN A 121 -2.94 11.24 -4.76
N THR A 122 -3.94 10.95 -3.94
CA THR A 122 -5.28 11.52 -4.07
C THR A 122 -5.37 12.99 -3.64
N TYR A 123 -4.31 13.55 -3.03
CA TYR A 123 -4.22 14.98 -2.71
C TYR A 123 -3.80 15.83 -3.92
N PHE A 124 -2.94 15.30 -4.78
CA PHE A 124 -2.34 16.02 -5.93
C PHE A 124 -3.02 15.69 -7.26
N VAL A 125 -4.34 15.73 -7.24
CA VAL A 125 -5.22 15.51 -8.39
C VAL A 125 -5.87 16.84 -8.81
N PHE A 126 -6.53 16.84 -9.98
CA PHE A 126 -7.27 18.00 -10.49
C PHE A 126 -6.46 19.31 -10.44
N GLU A 127 -6.95 20.33 -9.73
CA GLU A 127 -6.30 21.64 -9.62
C GLU A 127 -4.92 21.59 -8.95
N LYS A 128 -4.64 20.57 -8.13
CA LYS A 128 -3.35 20.37 -7.45
C LYS A 128 -2.34 19.57 -8.26
N ARG A 129 -2.71 19.11 -9.47
CA ARG A 129 -1.82 18.31 -10.33
C ARG A 129 -0.50 19.03 -10.64
N GLY A 130 -0.53 20.35 -10.76
CA GLY A 130 0.67 21.17 -11.00
C GLY A 130 1.63 21.30 -9.80
N GLU A 131 1.21 20.87 -8.61
CA GLU A 131 2.01 20.96 -7.37
C GLU A 131 2.79 19.67 -7.07
N ARG A 132 2.63 18.62 -7.89
CA ARG A 132 3.33 17.34 -7.72
C ARG A 132 4.83 17.53 -7.56
N TRP A 133 5.41 16.83 -6.60
CA TRP A 133 6.83 16.79 -6.29
C TRP A 133 7.42 18.15 -5.87
N SER A 134 6.62 19.18 -5.65
CA SER A 134 7.14 20.53 -5.36
C SER A 134 7.71 20.66 -3.95
N ASN A 135 7.20 19.88 -2.99
CA ASN A 135 7.67 19.87 -1.60
C ASN A 135 7.87 18.43 -1.08
N LEU A 136 9.01 17.84 -1.43
CA LEU A 136 9.40 16.51 -0.98
C LEU A 136 9.64 16.42 0.54
N ARG A 137 9.91 17.54 1.20
CA ARG A 137 10.20 17.60 2.64
C ARG A 137 8.96 17.27 3.47
N ASP A 138 7.81 17.84 3.10
CA ASP A 138 6.63 17.81 3.97
C ASP A 138 5.44 17.07 3.36
N MET A 139 5.33 16.93 2.03
CA MET A 139 4.06 16.52 1.40
C MET A 139 3.88 15.01 1.17
N HIS A 140 4.84 14.18 1.61
CA HIS A 140 4.69 12.73 1.73
C HIS A 140 4.31 11.98 0.44
N GLU A 141 4.54 12.53 -0.76
CA GLU A 141 4.25 11.83 -2.02
C GLU A 141 5.07 10.53 -2.13
N LEU A 142 6.38 10.60 -1.87
CA LEU A 142 7.27 9.42 -1.85
C LEU A 142 6.95 8.47 -0.69
N TYR A 143 6.52 9.00 0.47
CA TYR A 143 6.10 8.20 1.62
C TYR A 143 4.86 7.34 1.29
N CYS A 144 3.84 7.96 0.70
CA CYS A 144 2.65 7.24 0.24
C CYS A 144 2.99 6.21 -0.84
N ALA A 145 3.89 6.53 -1.76
CA ALA A 145 4.36 5.58 -2.78
C ALA A 145 5.02 4.34 -2.15
N GLY A 146 5.88 4.53 -1.15
CA GLY A 146 6.50 3.41 -0.44
C GLY A 146 5.47 2.47 0.21
N HIS A 147 4.47 3.01 0.91
CA HIS A 147 3.40 2.18 1.48
C HIS A 147 2.54 1.49 0.42
N LEU A 148 2.28 2.13 -0.73
CA LEU A 148 1.63 1.45 -1.86
C LEU A 148 2.45 0.23 -2.31
N PHE A 149 3.77 0.37 -2.41
CA PHE A 149 4.65 -0.70 -2.86
C PHE A 149 4.66 -1.87 -1.87
N GLN A 150 4.74 -1.61 -0.55
CA GLN A 150 4.60 -2.66 0.47
C GLN A 150 3.26 -3.39 0.36
N ALA A 151 2.16 -2.64 0.25
CA ALA A 151 0.83 -3.20 0.11
C ALA A 151 0.71 -4.08 -1.15
N ALA A 152 1.25 -3.62 -2.27
CA ALA A 152 1.29 -4.34 -3.53
C ALA A 152 2.07 -5.65 -3.45
N ILE A 153 3.27 -5.61 -2.86
CA ILE A 153 4.13 -6.78 -2.66
C ILE A 153 3.43 -7.81 -1.75
N ALA A 154 2.93 -7.36 -0.59
CA ALA A 154 2.23 -8.23 0.36
C ALA A 154 0.97 -8.85 -0.28
N HIS A 155 0.19 -8.06 -1.02
CA HIS A 155 -0.99 -8.54 -1.72
C HIS A 155 -0.65 -9.58 -2.78
N TYR A 156 0.32 -9.29 -3.65
CA TYR A 156 0.76 -10.23 -4.67
C TYR A 156 1.29 -11.54 -4.08
N ARG A 157 2.08 -11.47 -3.00
CA ARG A 157 2.58 -12.67 -2.30
C ARG A 157 1.44 -13.50 -1.71
N ALA A 158 0.44 -12.85 -1.11
CA ALA A 158 -0.68 -13.52 -0.47
C ALA A 158 -1.70 -14.14 -1.44
N THR A 159 -1.94 -13.50 -2.60
CA THR A 159 -3.05 -13.86 -3.50
C THR A 159 -2.61 -14.30 -4.90
N GLY A 160 -1.40 -13.92 -5.32
CA GLY A 160 -0.95 -14.02 -6.71
C GLY A 160 -1.58 -12.99 -7.65
N GLU A 161 -2.46 -12.11 -7.16
CA GLU A 161 -3.15 -11.11 -7.98
C GLU A 161 -2.23 -9.93 -8.30
N ARG A 162 -2.22 -9.52 -9.57
CA ARG A 162 -1.28 -8.51 -10.07
C ARG A 162 -1.84 -7.10 -10.15
N ARG A 163 -3.15 -6.89 -9.98
CA ARG A 163 -3.78 -5.57 -10.22
C ARG A 163 -3.13 -4.44 -9.41
N LEU A 164 -2.92 -4.66 -8.11
CA LEU A 164 -2.26 -3.67 -7.25
C LEU A 164 -0.76 -3.58 -7.56
N LEU A 165 -0.10 -4.71 -7.85
CA LEU A 165 1.32 -4.77 -8.23
C LEU A 165 1.61 -3.97 -9.50
N ASP A 166 0.84 -4.18 -10.56
CA ASP A 166 1.02 -3.48 -11.82
C ASP A 166 0.74 -1.97 -11.66
N SER A 167 -0.17 -1.58 -10.76
CA SER A 167 -0.38 -0.17 -10.40
C SER A 167 0.81 0.42 -9.63
N ALA A 168 1.36 -0.31 -8.65
CA ALA A 168 2.57 0.09 -7.94
C ALA A 168 3.78 0.26 -8.88
N LEU A 169 3.97 -0.68 -9.82
CA LEU A 169 5.04 -0.60 -10.82
C LEU A 169 4.92 0.63 -11.70
N ARG A 170 3.70 0.99 -12.15
CA ARG A 170 3.47 2.22 -12.92
C ARG A 170 3.85 3.49 -12.14
N LEU A 171 3.60 3.52 -10.83
CA LEU A 171 4.03 4.64 -9.99
C LEU A 171 5.54 4.64 -9.78
N ALA A 172 6.17 3.47 -9.60
CA ALA A 172 7.62 3.36 -9.51
C ALA A 172 8.31 3.85 -10.79
N ASP A 173 7.80 3.45 -11.97
CA ASP A 173 8.28 3.91 -13.28
C ASP A 173 8.09 5.43 -13.44
N HIS A 174 6.95 5.98 -13.01
CA HIS A 174 6.71 7.42 -13.00
C HIS A 174 7.75 8.16 -12.16
N ILE A 175 8.04 7.67 -10.95
CA ILE A 175 9.02 8.27 -10.03
C ILE A 175 10.44 8.16 -10.63
N ALA A 176 10.81 7.00 -11.18
CA ALA A 176 12.11 6.78 -11.82
C ALA A 176 12.31 7.64 -13.08
N GLY A 177 11.22 8.00 -13.78
CA GLY A 177 11.27 8.95 -14.90
C GLY A 177 11.54 10.40 -14.47
N ILE A 178 11.34 10.74 -13.19
CA ILE A 178 11.53 12.09 -12.65
C ILE A 178 12.84 12.21 -11.88
N PHE A 179 13.13 11.24 -11.01
CA PHE A 179 14.24 11.27 -10.06
C PHE A 179 15.35 10.28 -10.45
N GLY A 180 16.60 10.64 -10.17
CA GLY A 180 17.75 9.76 -10.36
C GLY A 180 18.88 10.41 -11.18
N PRO A 181 19.91 9.64 -11.55
CA PRO A 181 21.05 10.16 -12.32
C PRO A 181 20.60 10.79 -13.65
N GLY A 182 20.90 12.08 -13.84
CA GLY A 182 20.46 12.84 -15.03
C GLY A 182 19.00 13.32 -14.97
N GLY A 183 18.25 12.95 -13.94
CA GLY A 183 16.95 13.48 -13.60
C GLY A 183 17.02 14.56 -12.52
N ARG A 184 15.89 14.83 -11.87
CA ARG A 184 15.81 15.75 -10.74
C ARG A 184 16.42 15.09 -9.50
N GLU A 185 17.27 15.83 -8.79
CA GLU A 185 17.70 15.42 -7.46
C GLU A 185 16.58 15.64 -6.43
N GLY A 186 16.34 14.64 -5.59
CA GLY A 186 15.31 14.68 -4.57
C GLY A 186 15.38 13.46 -3.67
N VAL A 187 15.11 13.66 -2.39
CA VAL A 187 15.03 12.60 -1.37
C VAL A 187 13.72 12.78 -0.59
N PRO A 188 13.13 11.69 -0.06
CA PRO A 188 11.94 11.81 0.75
C PRO A 188 12.23 12.60 2.04
N GLY A 189 11.35 13.52 2.41
CA GLY A 189 11.39 14.16 3.72
C GLY A 189 10.98 13.23 4.87
N HIS A 190 10.20 12.20 4.55
CA HIS A 190 9.88 11.09 5.43
C HIS A 190 10.29 9.79 4.72
N PRO A 191 11.44 9.18 5.11
CA PRO A 191 11.91 7.92 4.54
C PRO A 191 10.85 6.82 4.63
N GLU A 192 10.68 6.05 3.57
CA GLU A 192 9.78 4.91 3.49
C GLU A 192 9.97 4.17 2.17
N ILE A 193 10.03 4.91 1.05
CA ILE A 193 10.08 4.36 -0.31
C ILE A 193 11.31 3.49 -0.59
N GLU A 194 12.41 3.71 0.13
CA GLU A 194 13.69 3.06 -0.10
C GLU A 194 13.63 1.55 0.14
N MET A 195 12.95 1.12 1.21
CA MET A 195 12.86 -0.30 1.56
C MET A 195 12.05 -1.12 0.55
N PRO A 196 10.79 -0.75 0.21
CA PRO A 196 10.02 -1.54 -0.74
C PRO A 196 10.55 -1.44 -2.17
N LEU A 197 11.28 -0.39 -2.56
CA LEU A 197 11.95 -0.34 -3.86
C LEU A 197 13.05 -1.39 -4.02
N VAL A 198 13.63 -1.89 -2.92
CA VAL A 198 14.57 -3.03 -2.99
C VAL A 198 13.83 -4.34 -3.30
N GLU A 199 12.54 -4.43 -2.96
CA GLU A 199 11.74 -5.66 -3.07
C GLU A 199 10.78 -5.70 -4.27
N LEU A 200 10.39 -4.54 -4.82
CA LEU A 200 9.37 -4.38 -5.88
C LEU A 200 9.82 -4.95 -7.23
#